data_AF-A0A1K1VEU7-F1
#
_entry.id   AF-A0A1K1VEU7-F1
#
_cell.length_a   1.000
_cell.length_b   1.000
_cell.length_c   1.000
_cell.angle_alpha   90.00
_cell.angle_beta   90.00
_cell.angle_gamma   90.00
#
_symmetry.space_group_name_H-M   'P 1'
#
loop_
_entity.id
_entity.type
_entity.pdbx_description
1 polymer ?
#
loop_
_entity_poly.entity_id
_entity_poly.type
_entity_poly.pdbx_seq_one_letter_code
_entity_poly.pdbx_strand_id
1 'polypeptide(L)'
;MKRLFACTFLALAVAGFANAEESTFEETNQCTQDIDCQGDLICKNGLCDLPQPQQSPVAKTTTTQKAAPSAPPGVAYQALPINTERAGPFTTQPQGTGTALNYRSRAGVINVMESVVEQAEYTGYVTIERAFTFGPSRYVVVVSTGEGGNACPASTYVLSFDTEAERVDGKQEVKGCSERVEVEAQGNKLLVKKEDGEVTVYNGVVQ
;
A
#
# COMPACT_ATOMS: atom_id res chain seq x y z
N MET A 1 49.53 -24.78 -25.55
CA MET A 1 50.16 -25.46 -24.38
C MET A 1 49.06 -25.82 -23.39
N LYS A 2 48.97 -27.10 -23.03
CA LYS A 2 48.13 -27.70 -21.98
C LYS A 2 48.48 -27.12 -20.61
N ARG A 3 47.50 -26.88 -19.72
CA ARG A 3 47.48 -27.39 -18.33
C ARG A 3 46.03 -27.48 -17.81
N LEU A 4 45.65 -28.71 -17.49
CA LEU A 4 44.49 -29.18 -16.72
C LEU A 4 44.77 -29.09 -15.22
N PHE A 5 43.74 -28.85 -14.40
CA PHE A 5 43.56 -29.30 -13.00
C PHE A 5 42.05 -29.17 -12.68
N ALA A 6 41.19 -30.20 -12.76
CA ALA A 6 40.99 -31.34 -11.85
C ALA A 6 40.68 -30.88 -10.40
N CYS A 7 39.40 -30.73 -10.03
CA CYS A 7 38.51 -31.73 -9.40
C CYS A 7 38.75 -31.94 -7.89
N THR A 8 37.76 -31.58 -7.07
CA THR A 8 37.48 -32.28 -5.81
C THR A 8 36.00 -32.10 -5.44
N PHE A 9 35.19 -33.05 -5.88
CA PHE A 9 33.89 -33.35 -5.27
C PHE A 9 34.18 -34.21 -4.03
N LEU A 10 33.63 -33.83 -2.87
CA LEU A 10 33.55 -34.71 -1.72
C LEU A 10 32.06 -34.97 -1.44
N ALA A 11 31.67 -36.23 -1.58
CA ALA A 11 30.32 -36.72 -1.36
C ALA A 11 30.36 -37.87 -0.33
N LEU A 12 29.40 -37.81 0.60
CA LEU A 12 28.76 -38.88 1.38
C LEU A 12 29.59 -39.77 2.34
N ALA A 13 29.21 -39.76 3.62
CA ALA A 13 28.27 -40.73 4.23
C ALA A 13 28.55 -40.91 5.73
N VAL A 14 27.52 -40.78 6.59
CA VAL A 14 27.40 -41.62 7.79
C VAL A 14 25.93 -42.02 7.94
N ALA A 15 25.72 -43.33 8.00
CA ALA A 15 24.45 -44.00 8.20
C ALA A 15 24.08 -44.07 9.70
N GLY A 16 22.77 -43.97 9.96
CA GLY A 16 21.98 -44.69 10.96
C GLY A 16 22.51 -44.88 12.39
N PHE A 17 21.81 -44.27 13.34
CA PHE A 17 21.39 -44.96 14.56
C PHE A 17 19.90 -44.74 14.76
N ALA A 18 19.13 -45.82 14.56
CA ALA A 18 17.86 -45.99 15.22
C ALA A 18 18.16 -46.19 16.71
N ASN A 19 17.50 -45.40 17.56
CA ASN A 19 16.96 -45.87 18.81
C ASN A 19 15.72 -45.03 19.08
N ALA A 20 14.58 -45.71 19.03
CA ALA A 20 13.34 -45.23 19.58
C ALA A 20 13.56 -44.98 21.07
N GLU A 21 13.52 -43.73 21.50
CA GLU A 21 13.15 -43.45 22.87
C GLU A 21 11.63 -43.61 22.96
N GLU A 22 11.28 -44.82 23.39
CA GLU A 22 10.01 -45.17 23.98
C GLU A 22 9.80 -44.28 25.23
N SER A 23 9.33 -43.05 25.00
CA SER A 23 8.79 -42.23 26.08
C SER A 23 7.39 -42.76 26.38
N THR A 24 7.36 -43.69 27.33
CA THR A 24 6.23 -44.01 28.17
C THR A 24 5.74 -42.73 28.87
N PHE A 25 4.91 -41.94 28.18
CA PHE A 25 4.01 -41.03 28.87
C PHE A 25 2.63 -41.66 28.77
N GLU A 26 2.17 -42.17 29.91
CA GLU A 26 0.80 -42.63 30.09
C GLU A 26 -0.13 -41.59 29.47
N GLU A 27 -0.98 -42.11 28.57
CA GLU A 27 -2.07 -41.43 27.88
C GLU A 27 -3.06 -40.88 28.91
N THR A 28 -2.65 -39.82 29.59
CA THR A 28 -3.54 -38.91 30.26
C THR A 28 -3.73 -37.80 29.27
N ASN A 29 -4.75 -37.94 28.42
CA ASN A 29 -5.26 -36.90 27.53
C ASN A 29 -5.80 -35.69 28.33
N GLN A 30 -5.32 -35.46 29.55
CA GLN A 30 -5.82 -34.48 30.48
C GLN A 30 -5.05 -33.17 30.36
N CYS A 31 -5.77 -32.05 30.41
CA CYS A 31 -5.20 -30.72 30.23
C CYS A 31 -5.86 -29.73 31.20
N THR A 32 -5.22 -28.59 31.46
CA THR A 32 -5.85 -27.47 32.18
C THR A 32 -6.00 -26.26 31.28
N GLN A 33 -5.08 -26.07 30.33
CA GLN A 33 -5.07 -24.97 29.37
C GLN A 33 -4.65 -25.48 27.98
N ASP A 34 -4.95 -24.73 26.94
CA ASP A 34 -4.70 -25.13 25.55
C ASP A 34 -3.22 -25.38 25.25
N ILE A 35 -2.32 -24.68 25.93
CA ILE A 35 -0.86 -24.86 25.79
C ILE A 35 -0.37 -26.23 26.28
N ASP A 36 -1.17 -26.92 27.10
CA ASP A 36 -0.88 -28.27 27.56
C ASP A 36 -1.16 -29.32 26.47
N CYS A 37 -1.86 -28.93 25.40
CA CYS A 37 -2.21 -29.80 24.28
C CYS A 37 -1.21 -29.69 23.14
N GLN A 38 -0.80 -30.83 22.57
CA GLN A 38 0.15 -30.86 21.47
C GLN A 38 -0.51 -30.45 20.14
N GLY A 39 0.16 -29.56 19.39
CA GLY A 39 -0.27 -29.15 18.06
C GLY A 39 -1.46 -28.18 18.10
N ASP A 40 -2.44 -28.42 17.23
CA ASP A 40 -3.62 -27.55 17.05
C ASP A 40 -4.82 -27.94 17.96
N LEU A 41 -4.58 -28.82 18.94
CA LEU A 41 -5.60 -29.29 19.89
C LEU A 41 -5.88 -28.23 20.96
N ILE A 42 -7.13 -28.14 21.43
CA ILE A 42 -7.53 -27.24 22.51
C ILE A 42 -7.97 -28.04 23.74
N CYS A 43 -7.80 -27.45 24.92
CA CYS A 43 -8.19 -28.09 26.16
C CYS A 43 -9.68 -27.89 26.44
N LYS A 44 -10.45 -28.98 26.38
CA LYS A 44 -11.90 -28.96 26.59
C LYS A 44 -12.31 -29.97 27.66
N ASN A 45 -12.92 -29.48 28.74
CA ASN A 45 -13.34 -30.29 29.89
C ASN A 45 -12.21 -31.11 30.51
N GLY A 46 -11.00 -30.56 30.46
CA GLY A 46 -9.81 -31.23 30.92
C GLY A 46 -9.37 -32.38 30.03
N LEU A 47 -9.78 -32.42 28.76
CA LEU A 47 -9.17 -33.26 27.74
C LEU A 47 -8.78 -32.49 26.46
N CYS A 48 -7.66 -32.87 25.83
CA CYS A 48 -7.25 -32.27 24.56
C CYS A 48 -8.12 -32.79 23.40
N ASP A 49 -8.84 -31.89 22.74
CA ASP A 49 -9.77 -32.21 21.66
C ASP A 49 -9.49 -31.34 20.42
N LEU A 50 -9.85 -31.84 19.24
CA LEU A 50 -9.73 -31.08 18.00
C LEU A 50 -10.70 -29.89 18.08
N PRO A 51 -10.27 -28.67 17.68
CA PRO A 51 -11.19 -27.55 17.58
C PRO A 51 -12.28 -27.97 16.59
N GLN A 52 -13.50 -28.20 17.10
CA GLN A 52 -14.63 -28.49 16.24
C GLN A 52 -14.70 -27.37 15.21
N PRO A 53 -14.79 -27.67 13.90
CA PRO A 53 -15.06 -26.65 12.90
C PRO A 53 -16.44 -26.12 13.23
N GLN A 54 -16.48 -25.04 14.01
CA GLN A 54 -17.68 -24.26 14.17
C GLN A 54 -18.03 -23.85 12.74
N GLN A 55 -19.14 -24.39 12.23
CA GLN A 55 -19.93 -23.75 11.20
C GLN A 55 -20.26 -22.37 11.77
N SER A 56 -19.31 -21.47 11.59
CA SER A 56 -19.44 -20.09 11.95
C SER A 56 -20.59 -19.62 11.09
N PRO A 57 -21.74 -19.19 11.66
CA PRO A 57 -22.62 -18.35 10.88
C PRO A 57 -21.73 -17.25 10.35
N VAL A 58 -21.70 -17.08 9.02
CA VAL A 58 -20.92 -16.05 8.33
C VAL A 58 -21.13 -14.75 9.09
N ALA A 59 -20.21 -14.46 10.00
CA ALA A 59 -20.08 -13.18 10.61
C ALA A 59 -19.62 -12.37 9.42
N LYS A 60 -20.56 -11.65 8.79
CA LYS A 60 -20.21 -10.44 8.06
C LYS A 60 -19.27 -9.73 9.01
N THR A 61 -17.98 -9.76 8.69
CA THR A 61 -17.01 -8.82 9.22
C THR A 61 -17.65 -7.49 8.95
N THR A 62 -18.31 -6.96 9.98
CA THR A 62 -18.77 -5.60 9.97
C THR A 62 -17.50 -4.86 10.33
N THR A 63 -16.55 -4.84 9.39
CA THR A 63 -15.75 -3.65 9.20
C THR A 63 -16.79 -2.54 9.24
N THR A 64 -16.68 -1.66 10.20
CA THR A 64 -17.39 -0.39 10.20
C THR A 64 -16.85 0.34 8.97
N GLN A 65 -17.34 -0.06 7.80
CA GLN A 65 -17.07 0.58 6.54
C GLN A 65 -17.73 1.93 6.72
N LYS A 66 -16.91 2.93 7.05
CA LYS A 66 -17.33 4.32 7.12
C LYS A 66 -18.22 4.55 5.91
N ALA A 67 -19.50 4.82 6.16
CA ALA A 67 -20.46 4.97 5.07
C ALA A 67 -19.89 6.03 4.13
N ALA A 68 -19.82 5.70 2.83
CA ALA A 68 -19.33 6.62 1.83
C ALA A 68 -20.12 7.94 1.96
N PRO A 69 -19.45 9.10 2.03
CA PRO A 69 -20.16 10.36 2.08
C PRO A 69 -21.06 10.50 0.85
N SER A 70 -22.23 11.11 1.02
CA SER A 70 -23.16 11.33 -0.09
C SER A 70 -22.50 12.15 -1.20
N ALA A 71 -22.69 11.74 -2.45
CA ALA A 71 -22.15 12.42 -3.62
C ALA A 71 -23.05 13.58 -4.05
N PRO A 72 -22.50 14.69 -4.56
CA PRO A 72 -23.28 15.64 -5.34
C PRO A 72 -23.94 14.94 -6.54
N PRO A 73 -25.23 15.19 -6.84
CA PRO A 73 -25.92 14.53 -7.95
C PRO A 73 -25.22 14.73 -9.29
N GLY A 74 -25.01 13.65 -10.03
CA GLY A 74 -24.46 13.69 -11.40
C GLY A 74 -22.96 14.01 -11.50
N VAL A 75 -22.24 14.12 -10.38
CA VAL A 75 -20.79 14.35 -10.36
C VAL A 75 -20.05 13.03 -10.23
N ALA A 76 -19.08 12.80 -11.12
CA ALA A 76 -18.23 11.62 -11.12
C ALA A 76 -16.78 12.03 -11.41
N TYR A 77 -15.85 11.11 -11.13
CA TYR A 77 -14.45 11.30 -11.50
C TYR A 77 -14.28 11.28 -13.02
N GLN A 78 -13.54 12.26 -13.52
CA GLN A 78 -13.09 12.30 -14.91
C GLN A 78 -11.57 12.35 -14.94
N ALA A 79 -10.96 11.38 -15.62
CA ALA A 79 -9.52 11.34 -15.81
C ALA A 79 -9.07 12.53 -16.67
N LEU A 80 -7.99 13.18 -16.25
CA LEU A 80 -7.35 14.23 -17.01
C LEU A 80 -6.24 13.63 -17.87
N PRO A 81 -6.06 14.11 -19.13
CA PRO A 81 -4.91 13.76 -19.92
C PRO A 81 -3.61 14.13 -19.20
N ILE A 82 -2.63 13.23 -19.26
CA ILE A 82 -1.33 13.41 -18.65
C ILE A 82 -0.29 13.34 -19.76
N ASN A 83 0.65 14.27 -19.73
CA ASN A 83 1.91 14.14 -20.44
C ASN A 83 3.06 14.21 -19.42
N THR A 84 4.29 14.17 -19.90
CA THR A 84 5.49 14.10 -19.04
C THR A 84 5.53 15.18 -17.95
N GLU A 85 4.99 16.36 -18.21
CA GLU A 85 5.18 17.54 -17.34
C GLU A 85 3.86 18.20 -16.92
N ARG A 86 2.71 17.68 -17.33
CA ARG A 86 1.42 18.36 -17.13
C ARG A 86 0.27 17.37 -16.97
N ALA A 87 -0.62 17.70 -16.03
CA ALA A 87 -1.96 17.14 -15.96
C ALA A 87 -2.95 18.23 -15.54
N GLY A 88 -3.88 18.58 -16.44
CA GLY A 88 -4.81 19.69 -16.22
C GLY A 88 -4.08 21.02 -15.87
N PRO A 89 -4.43 21.67 -14.74
CA PRO A 89 -3.79 22.92 -14.34
C PRO A 89 -2.41 22.74 -13.69
N PHE A 90 -2.00 21.50 -13.40
CA PHE A 90 -0.74 21.21 -12.73
C PHE A 90 0.39 21.00 -13.73
N THR A 91 1.58 21.51 -13.40
CA THR A 91 2.79 21.30 -14.19
C THR A 91 3.98 20.96 -13.30
N THR A 92 4.83 20.04 -13.71
CA THR A 92 6.10 19.78 -13.01
C THR A 92 7.21 20.68 -13.54
N GLN A 93 8.11 21.09 -12.65
CA GLN A 93 9.28 21.89 -13.03
C GLN A 93 10.47 21.50 -12.15
N PRO A 94 11.57 20.98 -12.74
CA PRO A 94 12.80 20.71 -12.01
C PRO A 94 13.36 21.99 -11.36
N GLN A 95 13.86 21.85 -10.14
CA GLN A 95 14.51 22.88 -9.34
C GLN A 95 15.77 22.29 -8.72
N GLY A 96 16.81 23.09 -8.44
CA GLY A 96 18.08 22.68 -7.79
C GLY A 96 18.23 21.17 -7.49
N THR A 97 17.68 20.73 -6.36
CA THR A 97 17.68 19.33 -5.86
C THR A 97 16.31 18.65 -5.86
N GLY A 98 15.25 19.32 -6.31
CA GLY A 98 13.86 18.86 -6.21
C GLY A 98 13.07 19.11 -7.49
N THR A 99 11.76 18.84 -7.47
CA THR A 99 10.89 19.15 -8.60
C THR A 99 9.59 19.72 -8.04
N ALA A 100 9.24 20.94 -8.45
CA ALA A 100 8.00 21.55 -8.02
C ALA A 100 6.82 20.98 -8.80
N LEU A 101 5.69 20.79 -8.10
CA LEU A 101 4.39 20.59 -8.73
C LEU A 101 3.66 21.93 -8.70
N ASN A 102 3.71 22.66 -9.80
CA ASN A 102 3.19 24.01 -9.88
C ASN A 102 1.68 24.04 -10.11
N TYR A 103 0.99 24.95 -9.42
CA TYR A 103 -0.36 25.38 -9.72
C TYR A 103 -0.38 26.91 -9.87
N ARG A 104 -1.09 27.44 -10.88
CA ARG A 104 -1.22 28.89 -11.06
C ARG A 104 -2.46 29.40 -10.32
N SER A 105 -2.26 29.89 -9.12
CA SER A 105 -3.30 30.53 -8.31
C SER A 105 -3.53 31.99 -8.68
N ARG A 106 -4.56 32.60 -8.08
CA ARG A 106 -4.83 34.04 -8.14
C ARG A 106 -3.69 34.88 -7.55
N ALA A 107 -2.93 34.35 -6.60
CA ALA A 107 -1.81 35.04 -5.95
C ALA A 107 -0.46 34.81 -6.63
N GLY A 108 -0.37 33.89 -7.60
CA GLY A 108 0.86 33.54 -8.28
C GLY A 108 1.01 32.04 -8.49
N VAL A 109 2.18 31.61 -8.94
CA VAL A 109 2.48 30.18 -9.03
C VAL A 109 2.84 29.66 -7.65
N ILE A 110 2.18 28.58 -7.21
CA ILE A 110 2.46 27.89 -5.96
C ILE A 110 3.06 26.52 -6.23
N ASN A 111 4.00 26.08 -5.39
CA ASN A 111 4.49 24.71 -5.39
C ASN A 111 3.63 23.85 -4.46
N VAL A 112 2.76 23.04 -5.05
CA VAL A 112 1.84 22.15 -4.34
C VAL A 112 2.58 21.15 -3.44
N MET A 113 3.81 20.75 -3.80
CA MET A 113 4.59 19.79 -3.02
C MET A 113 4.95 20.28 -1.62
N GLU A 114 5.03 21.58 -1.39
CA GLU A 114 5.27 22.17 -0.06
C GLU A 114 4.18 21.83 0.96
N SER A 115 2.97 21.49 0.48
CA SER A 115 1.88 21.01 1.34
C SER A 115 1.82 19.48 1.42
N VAL A 116 2.53 18.76 0.56
CA VAL A 116 2.44 17.29 0.41
C VAL A 116 3.55 16.59 1.17
N VAL A 117 4.78 17.04 1.01
CA VAL A 117 5.96 16.46 1.66
C VAL A 117 6.55 17.43 2.67
N GLU A 118 7.41 16.95 3.57
CA GLU A 118 8.06 17.81 4.57
C GLU A 118 9.14 18.71 3.95
N GLN A 119 9.84 18.21 2.94
CA GLN A 119 10.97 18.87 2.30
C GLN A 119 10.81 18.84 0.77
N ALA A 120 10.07 19.81 0.24
CA ALA A 120 9.74 19.88 -1.19
C ALA A 120 10.96 20.16 -2.08
N GLU A 121 11.99 20.79 -1.52
CA GLU A 121 13.25 21.11 -2.18
C GLU A 121 14.17 19.89 -2.37
N TYR A 122 13.91 18.78 -1.67
CA TYR A 122 14.71 17.55 -1.71
C TYR A 122 13.94 16.35 -2.27
N THR A 123 12.81 16.56 -2.95
CA THR A 123 12.03 15.46 -3.53
C THR A 123 12.77 14.67 -4.62
N GLY A 124 13.88 15.20 -5.14
CA GLY A 124 14.50 14.72 -6.37
C GLY A 124 13.57 14.96 -7.55
N TYR A 125 12.97 13.89 -8.08
CA TYR A 125 11.96 14.00 -9.13
C TYR A 125 10.54 14.06 -8.56
N VAL A 126 9.63 14.62 -9.36
CA VAL A 126 8.17 14.51 -9.14
C VAL A 126 7.54 14.15 -10.47
N THR A 127 6.85 13.01 -10.51
CA THR A 127 6.12 12.52 -11.70
C THR A 127 4.63 12.52 -11.39
N ILE A 128 3.81 13.04 -12.31
CA ILE A 128 2.36 12.93 -12.21
C ILE A 128 1.93 11.57 -12.78
N GLU A 129 1.51 10.66 -11.92
CA GLU A 129 1.09 9.31 -12.29
C GLU A 129 -0.33 9.30 -12.84
N ARG A 130 -1.23 9.95 -12.11
CA ARG A 130 -2.67 10.00 -12.39
C ARG A 130 -3.24 11.34 -11.96
N ALA A 131 -4.26 11.82 -12.65
CA ALA A 131 -4.95 13.04 -12.29
C ALA A 131 -6.43 12.95 -12.68
N PHE A 132 -7.29 13.41 -11.79
CA PHE A 132 -8.74 13.38 -11.97
C PHE A 132 -9.34 14.71 -11.53
N THR A 133 -10.45 15.08 -12.17
CA THR A 133 -11.35 16.11 -11.66
C THR A 133 -12.60 15.44 -11.07
N PHE A 134 -13.15 16.02 -10.01
CA PHE A 134 -14.43 15.63 -9.44
C PHE A 134 -15.34 16.87 -9.37
N GLY A 135 -16.12 17.08 -10.41
CA GLY A 135 -16.87 18.33 -10.57
C GLY A 135 -15.95 19.52 -10.93
N PRO A 136 -16.41 20.76 -10.72
CA PRO A 136 -15.73 21.96 -11.24
C PRO A 136 -14.58 22.47 -10.38
N SER A 137 -14.54 22.13 -9.09
CA SER A 137 -13.60 22.74 -8.14
C SER A 137 -12.69 21.78 -7.37
N ARG A 138 -12.70 20.49 -7.73
CA ARG A 138 -11.91 19.46 -7.04
C ARG A 138 -11.02 18.71 -8.00
N TYR A 139 -9.74 18.62 -7.66
CA TYR A 139 -8.80 17.73 -8.31
C TYR A 139 -8.27 16.70 -7.34
N VAL A 140 -8.01 15.49 -7.86
CA VAL A 140 -7.21 14.47 -7.18
C VAL A 140 -6.01 14.17 -8.05
N VAL A 141 -4.80 14.32 -7.49
CA VAL A 141 -3.55 14.09 -8.21
C VAL A 141 -2.77 13.01 -7.49
N VAL A 142 -2.26 12.05 -8.24
CA VAL A 142 -1.36 11.01 -7.75
C VAL A 142 0.03 11.34 -8.29
N VAL A 143 0.98 11.53 -7.38
CA VAL A 143 2.37 11.88 -7.72
C VAL A 143 3.34 10.90 -7.11
N SER A 144 4.39 10.58 -7.84
CA SER A 144 5.53 9.79 -7.35
C SER A 144 6.74 10.68 -7.20
N THR A 145 7.48 10.51 -6.11
CA THR A 145 8.71 11.25 -5.80
C THR A 145 9.82 10.31 -5.41
N GLY A 146 11.08 10.68 -5.65
CA GLY A 146 12.21 9.87 -5.20
C GLY A 146 13.55 10.52 -5.46
N GLU A 147 14.52 10.12 -4.65
CA GLU A 147 15.93 10.40 -4.85
C GLU A 147 16.49 9.26 -5.71
N GLY A 148 16.96 9.53 -6.93
CA GLY A 148 17.41 8.48 -7.85
C GLY A 148 18.44 7.53 -7.21
N GLY A 149 18.04 6.28 -6.92
CA GLY A 149 18.85 5.29 -6.19
C GLY A 149 18.13 3.93 -6.00
N ASN A 150 18.89 2.90 -5.63
CA ASN A 150 18.48 1.47 -5.67
C ASN A 150 17.57 0.99 -4.52
N ALA A 151 16.89 1.88 -3.78
CA ALA A 151 15.93 1.49 -2.73
C ALA A 151 14.55 2.08 -3.07
N CYS A 152 13.51 1.22 -3.06
CA CYS A 152 12.09 1.53 -3.31
C CYS A 152 11.87 2.73 -4.26
N PRO A 153 11.76 2.52 -5.58
CA PRO A 153 12.07 3.54 -6.59
C PRO A 153 11.26 4.84 -6.52
N ALA A 154 10.10 4.87 -5.84
CA ALA A 154 9.34 6.09 -5.57
C ALA A 154 8.39 5.99 -4.36
N SER A 155 8.35 7.04 -3.53
CA SER A 155 7.20 7.31 -2.65
C SER A 155 6.05 7.88 -3.47
N THR A 156 4.85 7.34 -3.33
CA THR A 156 3.68 7.78 -4.08
C THR A 156 2.65 8.41 -3.16
N TYR A 157 2.19 9.61 -3.49
CA TYR A 157 1.21 10.37 -2.74
C TYR A 157 -0.05 10.59 -3.56
N VAL A 158 -1.21 10.50 -2.91
CA VAL A 158 -2.49 10.96 -3.43
C VAL A 158 -2.84 12.25 -2.70
N LEU A 159 -3.12 13.32 -3.43
CA LEU A 159 -3.54 14.60 -2.87
C LEU A 159 -4.87 15.05 -3.47
N SER A 160 -5.71 15.70 -2.66
CA SER A 160 -6.85 16.48 -3.13
C SER A 160 -6.54 17.97 -3.10
N PHE A 161 -6.99 18.67 -4.13
CA PHE A 161 -6.78 20.11 -4.31
C PHE A 161 -8.12 20.80 -4.55
N ASP A 162 -8.38 21.82 -3.72
CA ASP A 162 -9.54 22.70 -3.79
C ASP A 162 -9.17 23.95 -4.62
N THR A 163 -9.81 24.16 -5.76
CA THR A 163 -9.53 25.32 -6.61
C THR A 163 -10.19 26.61 -6.13
N GLU A 164 -11.21 26.53 -5.27
CA GLU A 164 -11.86 27.71 -4.70
C GLU A 164 -10.98 28.29 -3.59
N ALA A 165 -10.44 27.41 -2.75
CA ALA A 165 -9.50 27.75 -1.69
C ALA A 165 -8.03 27.80 -2.14
N GLU A 166 -7.74 27.29 -3.35
CA GLU A 166 -6.41 27.20 -3.97
C GLU A 166 -5.36 26.51 -3.09
N ARG A 167 -5.72 25.38 -2.48
CA ARG A 167 -4.85 24.63 -1.56
C ARG A 167 -5.06 23.13 -1.63
N VAL A 168 -4.06 22.39 -1.16
CA VAL A 168 -4.22 20.98 -0.80
C VAL A 168 -5.08 20.91 0.45
N ASP A 169 -6.14 20.10 0.41
CA ASP A 169 -7.07 19.92 1.51
C ASP A 169 -7.12 18.48 2.05
N GLY A 170 -6.36 17.58 1.42
CA GLY A 170 -6.16 16.21 1.84
C GLY A 170 -4.94 15.60 1.15
N LYS A 171 -4.23 14.73 1.85
CA LYS A 171 -3.10 13.97 1.28
C LYS A 171 -2.90 12.65 2.02
N GLN A 172 -2.42 11.65 1.30
CA GLN A 172 -2.04 10.37 1.87
C GLN A 172 -0.96 9.68 1.02
N GLU A 173 -0.01 9.01 1.67
CA GLU A 173 0.96 8.15 0.99
C GLU A 173 0.33 6.77 0.68
N VAL A 174 0.59 6.24 -0.52
CA VAL A 174 0.22 4.88 -0.92
C VAL A 174 1.45 4.00 -0.79
N LYS A 175 1.43 3.08 0.18
CA LYS A 175 2.56 2.18 0.45
C LYS A 175 2.81 1.23 -0.73
N GLY A 176 4.09 1.06 -1.06
CA GLY A 176 4.57 0.11 -2.07
C GLY A 176 5.74 0.67 -2.86
N CYS A 177 6.57 -0.23 -3.36
CA CYS A 177 7.75 0.02 -4.20
C CYS A 177 7.50 -0.19 -5.69
N SER A 178 6.35 -0.73 -6.10
CA SER A 178 5.97 -0.78 -7.52
C SER A 178 6.06 0.58 -8.18
N GLU A 179 6.54 0.61 -9.43
CA GLU A 179 6.36 1.76 -10.32
C GLU A 179 4.92 1.85 -10.84
N ARG A 180 4.14 0.75 -10.75
CA ARG A 180 2.77 0.72 -11.26
C ARG A 180 1.80 1.27 -10.20
N VAL A 181 1.02 2.28 -10.61
CA VAL A 181 -0.15 2.77 -9.89
C VAL A 181 -1.42 2.30 -10.58
N GLU A 182 -2.23 1.54 -9.84
CA GLU A 182 -3.55 1.08 -10.28
C GLU A 182 -4.63 2.01 -9.75
N VAL A 183 -5.61 2.34 -10.59
CA VAL A 183 -6.70 3.25 -10.21
C VAL A 183 -8.04 2.75 -10.72
N GLU A 184 -9.03 2.77 -9.85
CA GLU A 184 -10.41 2.39 -10.16
C GLU A 184 -11.37 3.52 -9.72
N ALA A 185 -12.12 4.07 -10.68
CA ALA A 185 -13.12 5.09 -10.43
C ALA A 185 -14.53 4.49 -10.52
N GLN A 186 -15.33 4.64 -9.46
CA GLN A 186 -16.71 4.18 -9.41
C GLN A 186 -17.61 5.22 -8.74
N GLY A 187 -18.40 5.93 -9.55
CA GLY A 187 -19.27 7.00 -9.06
C GLY A 187 -18.48 8.07 -8.33
N ASN A 188 -18.68 8.18 -7.01
CA ASN A 188 -17.99 9.14 -6.15
C ASN A 188 -16.80 8.58 -5.38
N LYS A 189 -16.42 7.33 -5.65
CA LYS A 189 -15.24 6.68 -5.09
C LYS A 189 -14.13 6.59 -6.13
N LEU A 190 -12.91 6.93 -5.74
CA LEU A 190 -11.68 6.64 -6.47
C LEU A 190 -10.78 5.80 -5.57
N LEU A 191 -10.41 4.61 -6.02
CA LEU A 191 -9.46 3.75 -5.34
C LEU A 191 -8.11 3.87 -6.05
N VAL A 192 -7.06 4.21 -5.31
CA VAL A 192 -5.67 4.24 -5.79
C VAL A 192 -4.90 3.17 -5.05
N LYS A 193 -4.23 2.29 -5.78
CA LYS A 193 -3.56 1.10 -5.21
C LYS A 193 -2.14 0.95 -5.73
N LYS A 194 -1.28 0.53 -4.80
CA LYS A 194 0.03 -0.10 -5.06
C LYS A 194 0.05 -1.47 -4.37
N GLU A 195 1.15 -2.20 -4.51
CA GLU A 195 1.29 -3.57 -3.99
C GLU A 195 0.98 -3.71 -2.49
N ASP A 196 1.43 -2.75 -1.66
CA ASP A 196 1.38 -2.83 -0.19
C ASP A 196 0.35 -1.88 0.43
N GLY A 197 -0.47 -1.22 -0.38
CA GLY A 197 -1.37 -0.18 0.14
C GLY A 197 -2.39 0.31 -0.86
N GLU A 198 -3.50 0.80 -0.32
CA GLU A 198 -4.56 1.46 -1.07
C GLU A 198 -5.04 2.71 -0.36
N VAL A 199 -5.46 3.70 -1.14
CA VAL A 199 -6.07 4.94 -0.68
C VAL A 199 -7.41 5.08 -1.38
N THR A 200 -8.47 5.26 -0.59
CA THR A 200 -9.81 5.54 -1.10
C THR A 200 -10.11 7.03 -0.96
N VAL A 201 -10.49 7.66 -2.07
CA VAL A 201 -10.85 9.08 -2.15
C VAL A 201 -12.32 9.21 -2.48
N TYR A 202 -13.07 9.93 -1.64
CA TYR A 202 -14.49 10.17 -1.84
C TYR A 202 -14.76 11.62 -2.20
N ASN A 203 -15.64 11.86 -3.18
CA ASN A 203 -16.06 13.19 -3.60
C ASN A 203 -14.91 14.15 -3.95
N GLY A 204 -13.78 13.61 -4.43
CA GLY A 204 -12.58 14.39 -4.75
C GLY A 204 -11.76 14.84 -3.54
N VAL A 205 -12.00 14.31 -2.33
CA VAL A 205 -11.29 14.69 -1.10
C VAL A 205 -10.62 13.47 -0.47
N VAL A 206 -9.31 13.59 -0.23
CA VAL A 206 -8.52 12.59 0.51
C VAL A 206 -8.73 12.83 2.01
N GLN A 207 -8.96 11.77 2.79
CA GLN A 207 -9.29 11.86 4.22
C GLN A 207 -8.15 11.46 5.14
#